data_AF-A0A6N8EJK6-F1
#
_entry.id   AF-A0A6N8EJK6-F1
#
_cell.length_a   1.000
_cell.length_b   1.000
_cell.length_c   1.000
_cell.angle_alpha   90.00
_cell.angle_beta   90.00
_cell.angle_gamma   90.00
#
_symmetry.space_group_name_H-M   'P 1'
#
loop_
_entity.id
_entity.type
_entity.pdbx_description
1 polymer ?
#
loop_
_entity_poly.entity_id
_entity_poly.type
_entity_poly.pdbx_seq_one_letter_code
_entity_poly.pdbx_strand_id
1 'polypeptide(L)'
;MSNSVQTGHVENLIKTTQGVCSHCYRVVDAVVFERDGEVFIRKHCSEHGDSEGQVESDPEFFRRHTYRPGLDPLLPLDTTIVPITHRCNIACRFCYVPEIERPDPERTDILERCRDLQGILALGGREPTMRSDLPEIIQDLKAMGKTVVLLTNGLKLGKPDYVKALKESGLDRVVLSIGSLEPCFYEEWEGHNHLDRKLMALDNMRAVNLQGSISATLTRGQNDNQLGPLWRLCLDYADIITSFRVRSSANVVRGETIPRIFLSELVNLVAQAFGIESTELREGYARGSGYRTALSFKAVAHLREGKSGLELDYVDCDPAWYRTDASFDSFYAPTAESNAILVSLASWPDRTNIDLSEGCNTAHVTESHGVLPFYECVVRGENDVSY
;
A
#
# COMPACT_ATOMS: atom_id res chain seq x y z
N MET A 1 -50.46 19.25 15.14
CA MET A 1 -49.19 19.96 14.90
C MET A 1 -48.08 19.14 15.53
N SER A 2 -47.52 18.20 14.77
CA SER A 2 -46.38 17.38 15.20
C SER A 2 -45.11 18.14 14.84
N ASN A 3 -44.48 18.75 15.84
CA ASN A 3 -43.12 19.30 15.70
C ASN A 3 -42.15 18.13 15.55
N SER A 4 -41.80 17.80 14.32
CA SER A 4 -40.60 17.02 14.02
C SER A 4 -39.39 17.91 14.35
N VAL A 5 -38.73 17.65 15.46
CA VAL A 5 -37.41 18.23 15.74
C VAL A 5 -36.47 17.70 14.67
N GLN A 6 -36.19 18.51 13.64
CA GLN A 6 -35.04 18.29 12.77
C GLN A 6 -33.80 18.56 13.63
N THR A 7 -33.22 17.49 14.19
CA THR A 7 -31.84 17.50 14.68
C THR A 7 -30.94 17.59 13.44
N GLY A 8 -30.85 18.79 12.86
CA GLY A 8 -29.94 19.05 11.75
C GLY A 8 -28.53 19.02 12.28
N HIS A 9 -27.80 17.94 12.00
CA HIS A 9 -26.36 17.90 12.22
C HIS A 9 -25.71 19.04 11.42
N VAL A 10 -24.87 19.85 12.07
CA VAL A 10 -24.19 20.97 11.40
C VAL A 10 -23.10 20.39 10.51
N GLU A 11 -23.25 20.56 9.20
CA GLU A 11 -22.23 20.20 8.22
C GLU A 11 -21.34 21.41 7.95
N ASN A 12 -20.05 21.28 8.22
CA ASN A 12 -19.06 22.32 7.93
C ASN A 12 -18.32 21.96 6.65
N LEU A 13 -18.60 22.66 5.55
CA LEU A 13 -17.93 22.46 4.28
C LEU A 13 -16.41 22.70 4.42
N ILE A 14 -15.60 21.72 4.02
CA ILE A 14 -14.14 21.81 3.99
C ILE A 14 -13.66 22.21 2.58
N LYS A 15 -14.11 21.50 1.54
CA LYS A 15 -13.75 21.78 0.13
C LYS A 15 -14.78 21.23 -0.85
N THR A 16 -14.76 21.78 -2.06
CA THR A 16 -15.35 21.17 -3.26
C THR A 16 -14.28 20.38 -4.01
N THR A 17 -14.63 19.22 -4.55
CA THR A 17 -13.71 18.32 -5.25
C THR A 17 -14.46 17.55 -6.35
N GLN A 18 -13.76 16.65 -7.02
CA GLN A 18 -14.38 15.61 -7.82
C GLN A 18 -14.20 14.26 -7.11
N GLY A 19 -15.10 13.32 -7.35
CA GLY A 19 -15.02 11.95 -6.86
C GLY A 19 -15.32 10.95 -7.96
N VAL A 20 -15.44 9.68 -7.59
CA VAL A 20 -15.86 8.62 -8.52
C VAL A 20 -17.19 8.03 -8.04
N CYS A 21 -18.17 7.90 -8.94
CA CYS A 21 -19.43 7.22 -8.62
C CYS A 21 -19.16 5.75 -8.25
N SER A 22 -19.73 5.26 -7.15
CA SER A 22 -19.56 3.87 -6.69
C SER A 22 -20.26 2.82 -7.56
N HIS A 23 -21.08 3.24 -8.52
CA HIS A 23 -21.87 2.38 -9.41
C HIS A 23 -21.36 2.39 -10.85
N CYS A 24 -21.29 3.56 -11.49
CA CYS A 24 -20.86 3.67 -12.89
C CYS A 24 -19.42 4.12 -13.09
N TYR A 25 -18.68 4.39 -12.00
CA TYR A 25 -17.26 4.76 -12.00
C TYR A 25 -16.88 6.01 -12.82
N ARG A 26 -17.88 6.79 -13.25
CA ARG A 26 -17.65 8.11 -13.85
C ARG A 26 -17.19 9.10 -12.79
N VAL A 27 -16.39 10.05 -13.24
CA VAL A 27 -16.02 11.23 -12.45
C VAL A 27 -17.28 12.05 -12.18
N VAL A 28 -17.47 12.46 -10.93
CA VAL A 28 -18.66 13.18 -10.46
C VAL A 28 -18.26 14.33 -9.54
N ASP A 29 -19.09 15.37 -9.46
CA ASP A 29 -18.88 16.45 -8.51
C ASP A 29 -19.08 15.97 -7.07
N ALA A 30 -18.25 16.49 -6.18
CA ALA A 30 -18.24 16.10 -4.79
C ALA A 30 -17.91 17.25 -3.84
N VAL A 31 -18.36 17.12 -2.59
CA VAL A 31 -18.03 18.03 -1.49
C VAL A 31 -17.49 17.24 -0.32
N VAL A 32 -16.43 17.75 0.32
CA VAL A 32 -15.89 17.21 1.56
C VAL A 32 -16.27 18.14 2.69
N PHE A 33 -16.81 17.58 3.76
CA PHE A 33 -17.34 18.32 4.90
C PHE A 33 -17.10 17.58 6.21
N GLU A 34 -17.06 18.33 7.31
CA GLU A 34 -17.03 17.79 8.65
C GLU A 34 -18.47 17.65 9.17
N ARG A 35 -18.80 16.51 9.77
CA ARG A 35 -20.06 16.27 10.48
C ARG A 35 -19.77 15.38 11.69
N ASP A 36 -20.30 15.78 12.85
CA ASP A 36 -20.18 15.04 14.11
C ASP A 36 -18.72 14.69 14.51
N GLY A 37 -17.76 15.55 14.17
CA GLY A 37 -16.35 15.34 14.48
C GLY A 37 -15.65 14.33 13.56
N GLU A 38 -16.24 13.99 12.42
CA GLU A 38 -15.67 13.12 11.39
C GLU A 38 -15.70 13.83 10.03
N VAL A 39 -14.90 13.35 9.07
CA VAL A 39 -14.81 13.92 7.71
C VAL A 39 -15.51 13.01 6.72
N PHE A 40 -16.42 13.58 5.94
CA PHE A 40 -17.19 12.88 4.92
C PHE A 40 -16.98 13.50 3.55
N ILE A 41 -17.18 12.69 2.51
CA ILE A 41 -17.34 13.14 1.13
C ILE A 41 -18.74 12.75 0.65
N ARG A 42 -19.44 13.71 0.05
CA ARG A 42 -20.71 13.51 -0.65
C ARG A 42 -20.50 13.74 -2.13
N LYS A 43 -20.97 12.80 -2.94
CA LYS A 43 -20.82 12.77 -4.39
C LYS A 43 -22.18 12.72 -5.06
N HIS A 44 -22.37 13.49 -6.13
CA HIS A 44 -23.63 13.52 -6.88
C HIS A 44 -23.47 12.90 -8.27
N CYS A 45 -24.16 11.79 -8.55
CA CYS A 45 -24.23 11.19 -9.87
C CYS A 45 -25.59 11.45 -10.51
N SER A 46 -25.61 11.93 -11.75
CA SER A 46 -26.85 12.19 -12.50
C SER A 46 -27.72 10.93 -12.73
N GLU A 47 -27.12 9.75 -12.72
CA GLU A 47 -27.83 8.47 -12.90
C GLU A 47 -28.10 7.73 -11.58
N HIS A 48 -27.19 7.80 -10.61
CA HIS A 48 -27.23 6.99 -9.39
C HIS A 48 -27.55 7.78 -8.12
N GLY A 49 -27.76 9.10 -8.23
CA GLY A 49 -28.08 9.98 -7.12
C GLY A 49 -26.89 10.31 -6.22
N ASP A 50 -27.21 10.76 -5.01
CA ASP A 50 -26.23 11.12 -4.00
C ASP A 50 -25.68 9.89 -3.29
N SER A 51 -24.37 9.90 -3.06
CA SER A 51 -23.68 8.91 -2.24
C SER A 51 -22.75 9.61 -1.26
N GLU A 52 -22.57 9.01 -0.09
CA GLU A 52 -21.74 9.57 0.96
C GLU A 52 -20.82 8.49 1.54
N GLY A 53 -19.61 8.89 1.89
CA GLY A 53 -18.63 8.01 2.52
C GLY A 53 -17.77 8.78 3.51
N GLN A 54 -17.44 8.14 4.64
CA GLN A 54 -16.50 8.71 5.59
C GLN A 54 -15.09 8.62 5.01
N VAL A 55 -14.37 9.74 4.98
CA VAL A 55 -12.99 9.84 4.47
C VAL A 55 -11.98 9.65 5.58
N GLU A 56 -12.21 10.25 6.75
CA GLU A 56 -11.29 10.27 7.88
C GLU A 56 -12.07 10.45 9.20
N SER A 57 -11.59 9.84 10.29
CA SER A 57 -12.20 9.92 11.63
C SER A 57 -11.69 11.10 12.47
N ASP A 58 -10.59 11.73 12.07
CA ASP A 58 -9.99 12.88 12.77
C ASP A 58 -9.91 14.11 11.84
N PRO A 59 -10.82 15.09 11.99
CA PRO A 59 -10.87 16.29 11.14
C PRO A 59 -9.63 17.20 11.27
N GLU A 60 -9.01 17.26 12.44
CA GLU A 60 -7.78 18.02 12.64
C GLU A 60 -6.62 17.35 11.89
N PHE A 61 -6.53 16.03 12.00
CA PHE A 61 -5.57 15.24 11.24
C PHE A 61 -5.78 15.40 9.73
N PHE A 62 -7.03 15.30 9.25
CA PHE A 62 -7.38 15.47 7.83
C PHE A 62 -6.93 16.83 7.30
N ARG A 63 -7.24 17.92 8.02
CA ARG A 63 -6.85 19.28 7.62
C ARG A 63 -5.35 19.48 7.54
N ARG A 64 -4.58 18.84 8.43
CA ARG A 64 -3.11 19.01 8.51
C ARG A 64 -2.35 18.14 7.50
N HIS A 65 -2.81 16.91 7.27
CA HIS A 65 -2.02 15.88 6.60
C HIS A 65 -2.60 15.45 5.25
N THR A 66 -3.92 15.51 5.10
CA THR A 66 -4.65 15.00 3.93
C THR A 66 -5.02 16.13 2.98
N TYR A 67 -5.54 17.25 3.52
CA TYR A 67 -5.92 18.41 2.73
C TYR A 67 -4.70 19.30 2.44
N ARG A 68 -4.23 19.28 1.18
CA ARG A 68 -3.16 20.18 0.70
C ARG A 68 -3.58 20.95 -0.55
N PRO A 69 -4.13 22.16 -0.42
CA PRO A 69 -4.39 23.00 -1.58
C PRO A 69 -3.08 23.37 -2.30
N GLY A 70 -3.00 23.11 -3.62
CA GLY A 70 -1.92 23.61 -4.49
C GLY A 70 -0.73 22.69 -4.74
N LEU A 71 -0.81 21.39 -4.41
CA LEU A 71 0.15 20.40 -4.94
C LEU A 71 -0.24 20.01 -6.36
N ASP A 72 0.71 20.13 -7.29
CA ASP A 72 0.53 19.69 -8.68
C ASP A 72 0.31 18.16 -8.70
N PRO A 73 -0.81 17.64 -9.24
CA PRO A 73 -1.08 16.21 -9.31
C PRO A 73 -0.09 15.43 -10.18
N LEU A 74 0.84 16.12 -10.85
CA LEU A 74 1.85 15.60 -11.77
C LEU A 74 3.24 15.46 -11.15
N LEU A 75 3.33 14.98 -9.90
CA LEU A 75 4.62 14.45 -9.43
C LEU A 75 5.01 13.27 -10.34
N PRO A 76 6.29 13.18 -10.79
CA PRO A 76 6.73 12.04 -11.57
C PRO A 76 6.39 10.74 -10.85
N LEU A 77 5.86 9.76 -11.58
CA LEU A 77 5.55 8.45 -11.03
C LEU A 77 6.85 7.76 -10.63
N ASP A 78 7.16 7.76 -9.34
CA ASP A 78 8.36 7.10 -8.81
C ASP A 78 8.29 5.57 -8.97
N THR A 79 7.08 5.01 -9.01
CA THR A 79 6.83 3.57 -9.18
C THR A 79 5.60 3.32 -10.01
N THR A 80 5.77 2.51 -11.06
CA THR A 80 4.67 2.01 -11.89
C THR A 80 4.47 0.53 -11.65
N ILE A 81 3.25 0.13 -11.28
CA ILE A 81 2.89 -1.28 -11.13
C ILE A 81 2.55 -1.85 -12.50
N VAL A 82 3.17 -2.98 -12.81
CA VAL A 82 3.03 -3.69 -14.09
C VAL A 82 2.36 -5.04 -13.82
N PRO A 83 1.05 -5.18 -14.09
CA PRO A 83 0.37 -6.47 -13.99
C PRO A 83 0.88 -7.44 -15.05
N ILE A 84 1.51 -8.54 -14.65
CA ILE A 84 2.09 -9.52 -15.60
C ILE A 84 1.37 -10.86 -15.61
N THR A 85 0.40 -11.05 -14.71
CA THR A 85 -0.39 -12.29 -14.62
C THR A 85 -1.75 -12.08 -13.96
N HIS A 86 -2.72 -12.88 -14.39
CA HIS A 86 -4.08 -12.99 -13.81
C HIS A 86 -4.24 -14.22 -12.92
N ARG A 87 -3.15 -14.95 -12.64
CA ARG A 87 -3.14 -16.15 -11.81
C ARG A 87 -2.66 -15.85 -10.40
N CYS A 88 -3.25 -16.55 -9.42
CA CYS A 88 -2.79 -16.55 -8.04
C CYS A 88 -2.86 -17.95 -7.47
N ASN A 89 -1.99 -18.24 -6.49
CA ASN A 89 -2.04 -19.45 -5.67
C ASN A 89 -2.66 -19.20 -4.28
N ILE A 90 -3.19 -18.00 -4.02
CA ILE A 90 -3.91 -17.63 -2.79
C ILE A 90 -5.18 -16.84 -3.16
N ALA A 91 -6.27 -17.06 -2.42
CA ALA A 91 -7.54 -16.36 -2.60
C ALA A 91 -7.86 -15.42 -1.42
N CYS A 92 -6.99 -14.44 -1.16
CA CYS A 92 -7.12 -13.55 0.00
C CYS A 92 -8.49 -12.86 0.07
N ARG A 93 -9.12 -12.82 1.26
CA ARG A 93 -10.42 -12.13 1.48
C ARG A 93 -10.35 -10.62 1.26
N PHE A 94 -9.22 -9.99 1.59
CA PHE A 94 -8.96 -8.54 1.39
C PHE A 94 -8.39 -8.17 0.00
N CYS A 95 -8.30 -9.11 -0.95
CA CYS A 95 -7.69 -8.82 -2.26
C CYS A 95 -8.53 -7.79 -3.03
N TYR A 96 -7.88 -6.73 -3.52
CA TYR A 96 -8.49 -5.72 -4.38
C TYR A 96 -8.32 -6.02 -5.87
N VAL A 97 -7.53 -7.03 -6.25
CA VAL A 97 -7.32 -7.38 -7.66
C VAL A 97 -8.39 -8.39 -8.07
N PRO A 98 -9.25 -8.07 -9.04
CA PRO A 98 -10.31 -8.97 -9.46
C PRO A 98 -9.74 -10.27 -10.03
N GLU A 99 -10.50 -11.35 -9.84
CA GLU A 99 -10.23 -12.61 -10.52
C GLU A 99 -10.76 -12.50 -11.94
N ILE A 100 -9.86 -12.68 -12.92
CA ILE A 100 -10.18 -12.58 -14.33
C ILE A 100 -9.75 -13.89 -14.98
N GLU A 101 -10.70 -14.59 -15.59
CA GLU A 101 -10.43 -15.80 -16.35
C GLU A 101 -9.96 -15.44 -17.76
N ARG A 102 -8.70 -14.99 -17.87
CA ARG A 102 -8.07 -14.67 -19.15
C ARG A 102 -6.60 -15.12 -19.20
N PRO A 103 -6.04 -15.33 -20.40
CA PRO A 103 -4.61 -15.64 -20.56
C PRO A 103 -3.73 -14.54 -19.97
N ASP A 104 -2.57 -14.92 -19.43
CA ASP A 104 -1.55 -13.95 -19.03
C ASP A 104 -1.01 -13.20 -20.26
N PRO A 105 -0.60 -11.93 -20.12
CA PRO A 105 0.03 -11.19 -21.22
C PRO A 105 1.33 -11.88 -21.67
N GLU A 106 1.58 -11.84 -22.98
CA GLU A 106 2.82 -12.35 -23.55
C GLU A 106 4.03 -11.56 -23.06
N ARG A 107 5.19 -12.21 -22.97
CA ARG A 107 6.44 -11.55 -22.54
C ARG A 107 6.74 -10.31 -23.37
N THR A 108 6.53 -10.36 -24.69
CA THR A 108 6.77 -9.23 -25.59
C THR A 108 5.85 -8.03 -25.31
N ASP A 109 4.58 -8.27 -24.99
CA ASP A 109 3.62 -7.22 -24.63
C ASP A 109 4.03 -6.53 -23.33
N ILE A 110 4.46 -7.30 -22.33
CA ILE A 110 4.98 -6.74 -21.07
C ILE A 110 6.15 -5.79 -21.33
N LEU A 111 7.10 -6.17 -22.20
CA LEU A 111 8.26 -5.33 -22.53
C LEU A 111 7.88 -4.08 -23.29
N GLU A 112 6.94 -4.17 -24.23
CA GLU A 112 6.44 -3.02 -24.99
C GLU A 112 5.80 -1.99 -24.06
N ARG A 113 4.91 -2.43 -23.18
CA ARG A 113 4.30 -1.62 -22.12
C ARG A 113 5.32 -0.94 -21.20
N CYS A 114 6.48 -1.56 -20.99
CA CYS A 114 7.51 -1.05 -20.08
C CYS A 114 8.56 -0.17 -20.76
N ARG A 115 8.57 -0.08 -22.09
CA ARG A 115 9.65 0.56 -22.86
C ARG A 115 9.90 2.00 -22.44
N ASP A 116 8.83 2.80 -22.44
CA ASP A 116 8.92 4.25 -22.23
C ASP A 116 8.72 4.66 -20.77
N LEU A 117 8.33 3.73 -19.90
CA LEU A 117 8.13 3.98 -18.47
C LEU A 117 9.44 4.33 -17.79
N GLN A 118 9.43 5.38 -16.98
CA GLN A 118 10.57 5.78 -16.15
C GLN A 118 10.38 5.31 -14.70
N GLY A 119 11.44 5.35 -13.91
CA GLY A 119 11.39 4.98 -12.49
C GLY A 119 11.34 3.47 -12.23
N ILE A 120 10.74 3.09 -11.11
CA ILE A 120 10.69 1.70 -10.64
C ILE A 120 9.52 0.96 -11.30
N LEU A 121 9.78 -0.23 -11.82
CA LEU A 121 8.75 -1.15 -12.31
C LEU A 121 8.45 -2.20 -11.23
N ALA A 122 7.28 -2.09 -10.61
CA ALA A 122 6.79 -3.05 -9.64
C ALA A 122 5.97 -4.14 -10.35
N LEU A 123 6.58 -5.30 -10.56
CA LEU A 123 5.92 -6.47 -11.14
C LEU A 123 4.85 -6.97 -10.17
N GLY A 124 3.60 -6.97 -10.63
CA GLY A 124 2.42 -7.31 -9.83
C GLY A 124 1.30 -7.89 -10.70
N GLY A 125 0.06 -7.49 -10.40
CA GLY A 125 -1.14 -8.12 -10.95
C GLY A 125 -1.75 -8.98 -9.85
N ARG A 126 -1.67 -10.31 -9.98
CA ARG A 126 -1.98 -11.22 -8.87
C ARG A 126 -0.70 -11.75 -8.22
N GLU A 127 -0.26 -12.97 -8.56
CA GLU A 127 1.00 -13.52 -8.04
C GLU A 127 2.00 -13.74 -9.18
N PRO A 128 2.93 -12.79 -9.42
CA PRO A 128 3.95 -12.88 -10.46
C PRO A 128 4.71 -14.20 -10.50
N THR A 129 4.96 -14.83 -9.34
CA THR A 129 5.72 -16.08 -9.26
C THR A 129 4.98 -17.29 -9.85
N MET A 130 3.71 -17.14 -10.24
CA MET A 130 2.98 -18.13 -11.04
C MET A 130 3.52 -18.27 -12.47
N ARG A 131 4.27 -17.28 -12.95
CA ARG A 131 4.97 -17.35 -14.23
C ARG A 131 6.25 -18.18 -14.13
N SER A 132 6.46 -19.06 -15.10
CA SER A 132 7.72 -19.80 -15.24
C SER A 132 8.83 -18.94 -15.83
N ASP A 133 8.47 -18.00 -16.71
CA ASP A 133 9.35 -17.09 -17.43
C ASP A 133 9.63 -15.76 -16.68
N LEU A 134 9.30 -15.70 -15.38
CA LEU A 134 9.55 -14.50 -14.56
C LEU A 134 11.04 -14.11 -14.51
N PRO A 135 12.01 -15.03 -14.30
CA PRO A 135 13.43 -14.72 -14.38
C PRO A 135 13.81 -14.00 -15.69
N GLU A 136 13.29 -14.48 -16.81
CA GLU A 136 13.58 -13.97 -18.14
C GLU A 136 12.91 -12.61 -18.40
N ILE A 137 11.71 -12.36 -17.85
CA ILE A 137 11.08 -11.03 -17.86
C ILE A 137 11.95 -10.03 -17.09
N ILE A 138 12.44 -10.42 -15.91
CA ILE A 138 13.30 -9.56 -15.09
C ILE A 138 14.58 -9.22 -15.88
N GLN A 139 15.25 -10.22 -16.47
CA GLN A 139 16.46 -10.01 -17.26
C GLN A 139 16.26 -9.00 -18.41
N ASP A 140 15.16 -9.09 -19.15
CA ASP A 140 14.86 -8.14 -20.22
C ASP A 140 14.66 -6.72 -19.70
N LEU A 141 13.87 -6.56 -18.64
CA LEU A 141 13.64 -5.25 -18.03
C LEU A 141 14.93 -4.64 -17.48
N LYS A 142 15.82 -5.48 -16.92
CA LYS A 142 17.16 -5.05 -16.50
C LYS A 142 18.03 -4.66 -17.69
N ALA A 143 17.97 -5.39 -18.81
CA ALA A 143 18.67 -5.02 -20.04
C ALA A 143 18.16 -3.69 -20.63
N MET A 144 16.91 -3.32 -20.34
CA MET A 144 16.32 -2.00 -20.67
C MET A 144 16.69 -0.89 -19.66
N GLY A 145 17.55 -1.18 -18.68
CA GLY A 145 17.99 -0.22 -17.67
C GLY A 145 16.94 0.10 -16.59
N LYS A 146 15.93 -0.75 -16.42
CA LYS A 146 14.86 -0.53 -15.43
C LYS A 146 15.29 -1.00 -14.03
N THR A 147 14.73 -0.36 -13.00
CA THR A 147 14.74 -0.88 -11.63
C THR A 147 13.51 -1.75 -11.44
N VAL A 148 13.69 -3.01 -11.05
CA VAL A 148 12.63 -4.02 -11.00
C VAL A 148 12.38 -4.44 -9.56
N VAL A 149 11.13 -4.29 -9.13
CA VAL A 149 10.65 -4.68 -7.81
C VAL A 149 9.59 -5.75 -7.96
N LEU A 150 9.67 -6.82 -7.17
CA LEU A 150 8.70 -7.91 -7.20
C LEU A 150 7.68 -7.75 -6.07
N LEU A 151 6.38 -7.61 -6.40
CA LEU A 151 5.30 -7.74 -5.43
C LEU A 151 4.87 -9.21 -5.34
N THR A 152 4.98 -9.85 -4.18
CA THR A 152 4.66 -11.29 -4.05
C THR A 152 4.12 -11.65 -2.68
N ASN A 153 3.26 -12.67 -2.65
CA ASN A 153 2.80 -13.32 -1.42
C ASN A 153 3.88 -14.18 -0.75
N GLY A 154 4.99 -14.47 -1.45
CA GLY A 154 6.17 -15.12 -0.90
C GLY A 154 6.22 -16.64 -0.98
N LEU A 155 5.14 -17.32 -1.36
CA LEU A 155 5.11 -18.79 -1.26
C LEU A 155 6.20 -19.46 -2.11
N LYS A 156 6.44 -18.97 -3.34
CA LYS A 156 7.47 -19.57 -4.19
C LYS A 156 8.89 -19.23 -3.73
N LEU A 157 9.07 -18.14 -2.99
CA LEU A 157 10.34 -17.72 -2.41
C LEU A 157 10.79 -18.62 -1.24
N GLY A 158 9.91 -19.47 -0.70
CA GLY A 158 10.31 -20.55 0.21
C GLY A 158 11.25 -21.59 -0.42
N LYS A 159 11.54 -21.50 -1.74
CA LYS A 159 12.50 -22.36 -2.45
C LYS A 159 13.84 -21.62 -2.66
N PRO A 160 14.96 -22.07 -2.06
CA PRO A 160 16.25 -21.37 -2.16
C PRO A 160 16.74 -21.16 -3.59
N ASP A 161 16.69 -22.20 -4.43
CA ASP A 161 17.15 -22.13 -5.83
C ASP A 161 16.35 -21.12 -6.66
N TYR A 162 15.06 -20.95 -6.35
CA TYR A 162 14.21 -19.99 -7.04
C TYR A 162 14.58 -18.55 -6.65
N VAL A 163 14.83 -18.29 -5.37
CA VAL A 163 15.27 -16.97 -4.89
C VAL A 163 16.64 -16.61 -5.48
N LYS A 164 17.55 -17.59 -5.56
CA LYS A 164 18.84 -17.43 -6.24
C LYS A 164 18.66 -17.08 -7.72
N ALA A 165 17.80 -17.78 -8.45
CA ALA A 165 17.53 -17.49 -9.86
C ALA A 165 16.94 -16.07 -10.07
N LEU A 166 16.06 -15.60 -9.17
CA LEU A 166 15.55 -14.22 -9.21
C LEU A 166 16.66 -13.19 -8.98
N LYS A 167 17.55 -13.43 -8.00
CA LYS A 167 18.71 -12.56 -7.75
C LYS A 167 19.67 -12.52 -8.94
N GLU A 168 19.99 -13.67 -9.52
CA GLU A 168 20.86 -13.80 -10.70
C GLU A 168 20.26 -13.16 -11.95
N SER A 169 18.93 -13.09 -12.02
CA SER A 169 18.21 -12.38 -13.09
C SER A 169 18.31 -10.85 -12.98
N GLY A 170 18.88 -10.34 -11.88
CA GLY A 170 19.06 -8.92 -11.63
C GLY A 170 17.90 -8.26 -10.90
N LEU A 171 17.02 -9.02 -10.25
CA LEU A 171 15.94 -8.47 -9.42
C LEU A 171 16.53 -7.56 -8.32
N ASP A 172 16.05 -6.32 -8.25
CA ASP A 172 16.59 -5.34 -7.31
C ASP A 172 16.04 -5.56 -5.90
N ARG A 173 14.71 -5.68 -5.76
CA ARG A 173 14.04 -5.81 -4.45
C ARG A 173 12.76 -6.64 -4.48
N VAL A 174 12.39 -7.16 -3.31
CA VAL A 174 11.13 -7.87 -3.08
C VAL A 174 10.23 -7.10 -2.10
N VAL A 175 8.93 -7.05 -2.41
CA VAL A 175 7.87 -6.64 -1.50
C VAL A 175 7.13 -7.88 -1.06
N LEU A 176 7.44 -8.36 0.14
CA LEU A 176 6.94 -9.60 0.66
C LEU A 176 5.69 -9.37 1.51
N SER A 177 4.58 -10.03 1.18
CA SER A 177 3.36 -9.93 1.98
C SER A 177 3.41 -10.83 3.21
N ILE A 178 3.53 -10.23 4.39
CA ILE A 178 3.40 -10.87 5.70
C ILE A 178 2.47 -9.99 6.55
N GLY A 179 1.23 -10.43 6.71
CA GLY A 179 0.20 -9.69 7.44
C GLY A 179 0.02 -10.10 8.90
N SER A 180 0.59 -11.23 9.32
CA SER A 180 0.44 -11.75 10.69
C SER A 180 1.56 -12.74 11.01
N LEU A 181 1.89 -12.92 12.30
CA LEU A 181 2.71 -14.05 12.77
C LEU A 181 1.86 -15.14 13.43
N GLU A 182 0.54 -15.08 13.22
CA GLU A 182 -0.41 -16.06 13.73
C GLU A 182 -0.91 -16.96 12.59
N PRO A 183 -0.70 -18.29 12.66
CA PRO A 183 -1.20 -19.26 11.68
C PRO A 183 -2.69 -19.14 11.34
N CYS A 184 -3.53 -18.89 12.36
CA CYS A 184 -4.99 -18.83 12.20
C CYS A 184 -5.44 -17.70 11.27
N PHE A 185 -4.70 -16.58 11.22
CA PHE A 185 -4.97 -15.50 10.28
C PHE A 185 -4.91 -16.02 8.83
N TYR A 186 -3.88 -16.80 8.49
CA TYR A 186 -3.70 -17.31 7.13
C TYR A 186 -4.74 -18.36 6.75
N GLU A 187 -5.12 -19.23 7.68
CA GLU A 187 -6.20 -20.20 7.48
C GLU A 187 -7.52 -19.51 7.17
N GLU A 188 -7.87 -18.46 7.93
CA GLU A 188 -9.11 -17.73 7.75
C GLU A 188 -9.09 -16.78 6.54
N TRP A 189 -7.99 -16.07 6.32
CA TRP A 189 -7.93 -14.95 5.36
C TRP A 189 -7.30 -15.30 4.02
N GLU A 190 -6.41 -16.28 3.99
CA GLU A 190 -5.72 -16.77 2.79
C GLU A 190 -6.17 -18.20 2.39
N GLY A 191 -6.92 -18.88 3.27
CA GLY A 191 -7.51 -20.20 3.07
C GLY A 191 -6.63 -21.36 3.55
N HIS A 192 -5.34 -21.13 3.82
CA HIS A 192 -4.40 -22.12 4.32
C HIS A 192 -3.28 -21.45 5.11
N ASN A 193 -2.75 -22.12 6.13
CA ASN A 193 -1.55 -21.66 6.82
C ASN A 193 -0.33 -21.68 5.89
N HIS A 194 0.30 -20.52 5.75
CA HIS A 194 1.49 -20.31 4.92
C HIS A 194 2.64 -19.61 5.65
N LEU A 195 2.51 -19.41 6.97
CA LEU A 195 3.45 -18.61 7.76
C LEU A 195 4.88 -19.14 7.66
N ASP A 196 5.10 -20.43 7.92
CA ASP A 196 6.43 -21.04 7.86
C ASP A 196 7.11 -20.80 6.51
N ARG A 197 6.33 -20.90 5.43
CA ARG A 197 6.85 -20.72 4.07
C ARG A 197 7.19 -19.26 3.75
N LYS A 198 6.45 -18.30 4.32
CA LYS A 198 6.75 -16.87 4.23
C LYS A 198 7.99 -16.51 5.07
N LEU A 199 8.19 -17.14 6.23
CA LEU A 199 9.41 -16.98 7.03
C LEU A 199 10.64 -17.58 6.33
N MET A 200 10.52 -18.79 5.75
CA MET A 200 11.56 -19.37 4.91
C MET A 200 11.93 -18.48 3.72
N ALA A 201 10.98 -17.72 3.17
CA ALA A 201 11.27 -16.75 2.11
C ALA A 201 12.23 -15.65 2.58
N LEU A 202 12.07 -15.14 3.81
CA LEU A 202 13.00 -14.16 4.40
C LEU A 202 14.40 -14.75 4.57
N ASP A 203 14.51 -15.98 5.07
CA ASP A 203 15.79 -16.66 5.24
C ASP A 203 16.50 -16.87 3.90
N ASN A 204 15.75 -17.30 2.88
CA ASN A 204 16.28 -17.50 1.53
C ASN A 204 16.70 -16.17 0.88
N MET A 205 15.93 -15.09 1.08
CA MET A 205 16.30 -13.74 0.63
C MET A 205 17.60 -13.29 1.28
N ARG A 206 17.74 -13.48 2.60
CA ARG A 206 18.95 -13.15 3.36
C ARG A 206 20.16 -13.94 2.85
N ALA A 207 20.00 -15.24 2.60
CA ALA A 207 21.09 -16.12 2.14
C ALA A 207 21.75 -15.67 0.83
N VAL A 208 21.03 -14.93 -0.03
CA VAL A 208 21.55 -14.39 -1.30
C VAL A 208 21.67 -12.86 -1.31
N ASN A 209 21.50 -12.22 -0.16
CA ASN A 209 21.46 -10.76 -0.01
C ASN A 209 20.50 -10.08 -1.00
N LEU A 210 19.28 -10.63 -1.12
CA LEU A 210 18.18 -10.02 -1.86
C LEU A 210 17.40 -9.10 -0.92
N GLN A 211 17.57 -7.80 -1.13
CA GLN A 211 16.92 -6.79 -0.32
C GLN A 211 15.41 -6.78 -0.54
N GLY A 212 14.67 -6.31 0.46
CA GLY A 212 13.24 -6.26 0.36
C GLY A 212 12.59 -5.45 1.45
N SER A 213 11.31 -5.74 1.64
CA SER A 213 10.42 -4.98 2.48
C SER A 213 9.24 -5.85 2.86
N ILE A 214 8.80 -5.75 4.11
CA ILE A 214 7.61 -6.43 4.59
C ILE A 214 6.40 -5.54 4.31
N SER A 215 5.33 -6.11 3.76
CA SER A 215 4.06 -5.42 3.52
C SER A 215 2.93 -6.13 4.25
N ALA A 216 2.25 -5.42 5.13
CA ALA A 216 1.09 -5.89 5.89
C ALA A 216 -0.17 -5.12 5.48
N THR A 217 -1.20 -5.86 5.08
CA THR A 217 -2.56 -5.32 4.95
C THR A 217 -3.29 -5.62 6.26
N LEU A 218 -3.65 -4.57 6.99
CA LEU A 218 -4.37 -4.66 8.26
C LEU A 218 -5.87 -4.65 8.04
N THR A 219 -6.53 -5.55 8.75
CA THR A 219 -7.96 -5.60 8.90
C THR A 219 -8.31 -5.52 10.38
N ARG A 220 -9.23 -4.60 10.71
CA ARG A 220 -9.60 -4.28 12.09
C ARG A 220 -10.10 -5.52 12.83
N GLY A 221 -9.56 -5.75 14.01
CA GLY A 221 -9.89 -6.87 14.89
C GLY A 221 -9.43 -8.23 14.38
N GLN A 222 -8.59 -8.28 13.34
CA GLN A 222 -8.13 -9.54 12.73
C GLN A 222 -6.61 -9.69 12.83
N ASN A 223 -5.87 -8.65 12.45
CA ASN A 223 -4.41 -8.62 12.53
C ASN A 223 -3.85 -7.24 12.88
N ASP A 224 -4.68 -6.30 13.30
CA ASP A 224 -4.23 -4.98 13.78
C ASP A 224 -3.38 -5.08 15.06
N ASN A 225 -3.55 -6.15 15.86
CA ASN A 225 -2.65 -6.50 16.97
C ASN A 225 -1.24 -6.98 16.51
N GLN A 226 -1.03 -7.29 15.23
CA GLN A 226 0.23 -7.84 14.72
C GLN A 226 1.28 -6.78 14.38
N LEU A 227 0.96 -5.48 14.48
CA LEU A 227 1.91 -4.42 14.15
C LEU A 227 3.21 -4.48 14.96
N GLY A 228 3.13 -4.70 16.27
CA GLY A 228 4.31 -4.84 17.13
C GLY A 228 5.16 -6.07 16.78
N PRO A 229 4.57 -7.27 16.72
CA PRO A 229 5.28 -8.47 16.26
C PRO A 229 5.91 -8.34 14.87
N LEU A 230 5.20 -7.76 13.89
CA LEU A 230 5.72 -7.54 12.54
C LEU A 230 6.82 -6.48 12.50
N TRP A 231 6.73 -5.44 13.32
CA TRP A 231 7.80 -4.47 13.50
C TRP A 231 9.06 -5.17 14.02
N ARG A 232 8.94 -6.02 15.04
CA ARG A 232 10.08 -6.79 15.54
C ARG A 232 10.67 -7.69 14.46
N LEU A 233 9.83 -8.35 13.66
CA LEU A 233 10.30 -9.13 12.52
C LEU A 233 11.08 -8.28 11.51
N CYS A 234 10.64 -7.05 11.21
CA CYS A 234 11.39 -6.15 10.34
C CYS A 234 12.79 -5.86 10.89
N LEU A 235 12.90 -5.64 12.20
CA LEU A 235 14.18 -5.39 12.89
C LEU A 235 15.08 -6.62 12.90
N ASP A 236 14.52 -7.79 13.17
CA ASP A 236 15.26 -9.06 13.13
C ASP A 236 15.83 -9.36 11.74
N TYR A 237 15.28 -8.71 10.69
CA TYR A 237 15.75 -8.77 9.29
C TYR A 237 16.27 -7.44 8.72
N ALA A 238 16.71 -6.50 9.56
CA ALA A 238 17.16 -5.18 9.12
C ALA A 238 18.37 -5.18 8.16
N ASP A 239 19.13 -6.27 8.09
CA ASP A 239 20.22 -6.48 7.12
C ASP A 239 19.72 -6.56 5.66
N ILE A 240 18.47 -6.96 5.44
CA ILE A 240 17.86 -7.07 4.10
C ILE A 240 16.51 -6.35 3.97
N ILE A 241 15.82 -6.06 5.07
CA ILE A 241 14.52 -5.38 5.10
C ILE A 241 14.74 -3.90 5.37
N THR A 242 14.55 -3.09 4.32
CA THR A 242 14.74 -1.63 4.41
C THR A 242 13.44 -0.86 4.55
N SER A 243 12.28 -1.51 4.40
CA SER A 243 10.98 -0.85 4.63
C SER A 243 9.91 -1.78 5.18
N PHE A 244 9.04 -1.21 6.01
CA PHE A 244 7.82 -1.81 6.54
C PHE A 244 6.61 -1.03 6.02
N ARG A 245 5.85 -1.66 5.13
CA ARG A 245 4.66 -1.08 4.52
C ARG A 245 3.41 -1.58 5.23
N VAL A 246 2.64 -0.67 5.80
CA VAL A 246 1.39 -0.96 6.48
C VAL A 246 0.25 -0.31 5.72
N ARG A 247 -0.76 -1.09 5.35
CA ARG A 247 -1.90 -0.62 4.59
C ARG A 247 -3.19 -1.06 5.28
N SER A 248 -4.22 -0.24 5.33
CA SER A 248 -5.53 -0.74 5.73
C SER A 248 -6.22 -1.45 4.57
N SER A 249 -6.96 -2.52 4.86
CA SER A 249 -7.89 -3.12 3.91
C SER A 249 -9.02 -2.14 3.60
N ALA A 250 -9.47 -2.11 2.35
CA ALA A 250 -10.63 -1.34 1.92
C ALA A 250 -11.61 -2.23 1.13
N ASN A 251 -12.89 -1.88 1.19
CA ASN A 251 -13.97 -2.59 0.52
C ASN A 251 -14.01 -2.23 -0.96
N VAL A 252 -13.07 -2.77 -1.74
CA VAL A 252 -12.90 -2.39 -3.15
C VAL A 252 -13.39 -3.45 -4.14
N VAL A 253 -13.21 -4.75 -3.87
CA VAL A 253 -13.55 -5.81 -4.86
C VAL A 253 -14.24 -7.04 -4.28
N ARG A 254 -13.75 -7.64 -3.18
CA ARG A 254 -14.38 -8.83 -2.58
C ARG A 254 -15.46 -8.43 -1.58
N GLY A 255 -16.63 -9.09 -1.68
CA GLY A 255 -17.92 -8.67 -1.13
C GLY A 255 -18.12 -8.75 0.39
N GLU A 256 -17.04 -8.76 1.17
CA GLU A 256 -17.14 -8.70 2.63
C GLU A 256 -17.00 -7.27 3.10
N THR A 257 -17.90 -6.82 3.97
CA THR A 257 -17.77 -5.52 4.63
C THR A 257 -16.69 -5.61 5.69
N ILE A 258 -15.49 -5.17 5.34
CA ILE A 258 -14.38 -5.07 6.25
C ILE A 258 -14.45 -3.71 6.97
N PRO A 259 -14.42 -3.66 8.32
CA PRO A 259 -14.37 -2.40 9.04
C PRO A 259 -13.11 -1.61 8.69
N ARG A 260 -13.29 -0.32 8.41
CA ARG A 260 -12.22 0.55 7.93
C ARG A 260 -11.23 0.88 9.06
N ILE A 261 -9.98 1.09 8.67
CA ILE A 261 -8.96 1.75 9.50
C ILE A 261 -8.53 3.01 8.74
N PHE A 262 -8.89 4.18 9.27
CA PHE A 262 -8.52 5.48 8.74
C PHE A 262 -7.04 5.76 8.98
N LEU A 263 -6.45 6.76 8.31
CA LEU A 263 -5.01 6.98 8.47
C LEU A 263 -4.69 7.47 9.88
N SER A 264 -5.51 8.35 10.45
CA SER A 264 -5.31 8.81 11.83
C SER A 264 -5.26 7.65 12.83
N GLU A 265 -6.12 6.65 12.65
CA GLU A 265 -6.14 5.43 13.46
C GLU A 265 -4.92 4.56 13.20
N LEU A 266 -4.49 4.43 11.93
CA LEU A 266 -3.29 3.68 11.58
C LEU A 266 -2.03 4.29 12.21
N VAL A 267 -1.94 5.62 12.25
CA VAL A 267 -0.87 6.34 12.96
C VAL A 267 -0.89 6.01 14.45
N ASN A 268 -2.07 6.03 15.08
CA ASN A 268 -2.20 5.69 16.50
C ASN A 268 -1.80 4.23 16.79
N LEU A 269 -2.25 3.29 15.95
CA LEU A 269 -1.91 1.87 16.08
C LEU A 269 -0.40 1.63 15.97
N VAL A 270 0.26 2.33 15.04
CA VAL A 270 1.71 2.20 14.84
C VAL A 270 2.48 2.87 15.97
N ALA A 271 2.05 4.05 16.43
CA ALA A 271 2.62 4.71 17.60
C ALA A 271 2.58 3.78 18.83
N GLN A 272 1.42 3.16 19.07
CA GLN A 272 1.25 2.19 20.14
C GLN A 272 2.16 0.96 19.97
N ALA A 273 2.25 0.41 18.75
CA ALA A 273 3.10 -0.74 18.46
C ALA A 273 4.60 -0.44 18.63
N PHE A 274 5.01 0.80 18.38
CA PHE A 274 6.40 1.24 18.46
C PHE A 274 6.76 1.74 19.87
N GLY A 275 5.76 1.96 20.74
CA GLY A 275 5.96 2.50 22.08
C GLY A 275 6.30 3.99 22.09
N ILE A 276 5.79 4.75 21.11
CA ILE A 276 6.03 6.19 20.95
C ILE A 276 4.72 6.98 21.05
N GLU A 277 4.81 8.27 21.33
CA GLU A 277 3.62 9.13 21.38
C GLU A 277 3.14 9.45 19.95
N SER A 278 1.83 9.35 19.71
CA SER A 278 1.29 9.60 18.36
C SER A 278 1.53 11.02 17.88
N THR A 279 1.72 11.99 18.80
CA THR A 279 2.10 13.37 18.48
C THR A 279 3.45 13.45 17.75
N GLU A 280 4.40 12.58 18.07
CA GLU A 280 5.72 12.54 17.42
C GLU A 280 5.60 12.13 15.95
N LEU A 281 4.68 11.22 15.63
CA LEU A 281 4.35 10.84 14.25
C LEU A 281 3.49 11.89 13.53
N ARG A 282 2.60 12.57 14.27
CA ARG A 282 1.71 13.63 13.75
C ARG A 282 2.46 14.96 13.48
N GLU A 283 3.63 15.16 14.07
CA GLU A 283 4.50 16.32 13.77
C GLU A 283 5.43 16.04 12.57
N GLY A 284 5.57 14.78 12.16
CA GLY A 284 6.29 14.35 10.96
C GLY A 284 5.62 14.82 9.67
N TYR A 285 6.43 15.15 8.66
CA TYR A 285 5.92 15.70 7.40
C TYR A 285 5.16 14.62 6.62
N ALA A 286 3.83 14.68 6.61
CA ALA A 286 3.03 13.93 5.64
C ALA A 286 3.39 14.40 4.23
N ARG A 287 4.15 13.62 3.45
CA ARG A 287 4.08 13.79 1.99
C ARG A 287 2.71 13.25 1.56
N GLY A 288 1.79 14.14 1.22
CA GLY A 288 0.55 13.73 0.57
C GLY A 288 0.89 12.93 -0.69
N SER A 289 0.74 11.61 -0.64
CA SER A 289 0.74 10.75 -1.83
C SER A 289 -0.72 10.46 -2.10
N GLY A 290 -1.37 11.39 -2.78
CA GLY A 290 -2.81 11.48 -2.91
C GLY A 290 -3.55 10.29 -3.51
N TYR A 291 -4.87 10.48 -3.50
CA TYR A 291 -5.98 9.53 -3.42
C TYR A 291 -5.83 8.50 -2.30
N ARG A 292 -4.72 8.51 -1.58
CA ARG A 292 -4.46 7.83 -0.31
C ARG A 292 -4.11 8.91 0.68
N THR A 293 -4.67 8.84 1.87
CA THR A 293 -3.93 9.39 2.98
C THR A 293 -2.82 8.39 3.25
N ALA A 294 -1.59 8.73 2.87
CA ALA A 294 -0.43 7.96 3.23
C ALA A 294 0.55 8.85 3.99
N LEU A 295 1.11 8.29 5.06
CA LEU A 295 2.15 8.89 5.87
C LEU A 295 3.36 7.96 5.78
N SER A 296 4.47 8.43 5.23
CA SER A 296 5.73 7.69 5.28
C SER A 296 6.69 8.41 6.20
N PHE A 297 7.32 7.64 7.09
CA PHE A 297 8.30 8.10 8.05
C PHE A 297 9.45 7.12 8.15
N LYS A 298 10.65 7.64 8.42
CA LYS A 298 11.80 6.78 8.70
C LYS A 298 11.80 6.48 10.20
N ALA A 299 11.78 5.21 10.56
CA ALA A 299 11.91 4.75 11.93
C ALA A 299 13.30 4.16 12.11
N VAL A 300 14.10 4.73 13.01
CA VAL A 300 15.41 4.21 13.40
C VAL A 300 15.24 3.49 14.72
N ALA A 301 15.46 2.17 14.72
CA ALA A 301 15.43 1.40 15.95
C ALA A 301 16.78 1.49 16.66
N HIS A 302 16.75 2.04 17.87
CA HIS A 302 17.89 2.00 18.77
C HIS A 302 17.79 0.73 19.62
N LEU A 303 18.79 -0.14 19.47
CA LEU A 303 18.87 -1.41 20.19
C LEU A 303 19.87 -1.28 21.33
N ARG A 304 19.56 -1.88 22.47
CA ARG A 304 20.48 -2.02 23.61
C ARG A 304 20.82 -3.48 23.86
N GLU A 305 21.99 -3.76 24.41
CA GLU A 305 22.30 -5.09 24.92
C GLU A 305 21.51 -5.37 26.20
N GLY A 306 20.60 -6.35 26.11
CA GLY A 306 19.80 -6.87 27.21
C GLY A 306 20.23 -8.27 27.63
N LYS A 307 19.51 -8.85 28.60
CA LYS A 307 19.88 -10.16 29.19
C LYS A 307 19.67 -11.34 28.23
N SER A 308 18.83 -11.16 27.22
CA SER A 308 18.52 -12.16 26.19
C SER A 308 19.04 -11.80 24.78
N GLY A 309 19.94 -10.82 24.68
CA GLY A 309 20.47 -10.30 23.41
C GLY A 309 20.08 -8.84 23.14
N LEU A 310 20.07 -8.42 21.88
CA LEU A 310 19.69 -7.06 21.49
C LEU A 310 18.18 -6.82 21.70
N GLU A 311 17.84 -5.94 22.63
CA GLU A 311 16.48 -5.50 22.95
C GLU A 311 16.22 -4.13 22.32
N LEU A 312 14.98 -3.88 21.89
CA LEU A 312 14.58 -2.54 21.44
C LEU A 312 14.58 -1.60 22.65
N ASP A 313 15.31 -0.49 22.55
CA ASP A 313 15.38 0.54 23.60
C ASP A 313 14.35 1.64 23.32
N TYR A 314 14.46 2.29 22.17
CA TYR A 314 13.47 3.25 21.67
C TYR A 314 13.51 3.33 20.13
N VAL A 315 12.46 3.90 19.54
CA VAL A 315 12.38 4.17 18.11
C VAL A 315 12.48 5.68 17.91
N ASP A 316 13.50 6.14 17.18
CA ASP A 316 13.59 7.53 16.73
C ASP A 316 12.87 7.68 15.39
N CYS A 317 12.01 8.70 15.31
CA CYS A 317 11.30 9.06 14.09
C CYS A 317 11.75 10.47 13.67
N ASP A 318 13.02 10.63 13.28
CA ASP A 318 13.63 11.95 13.06
C ASP A 318 12.86 12.81 12.01
N PRO A 319 12.24 13.94 12.43
CA PRO A 319 11.51 14.83 11.54
C PRO A 319 12.38 15.65 10.57
N ALA A 320 13.69 15.72 10.78
CA ALA A 320 14.60 16.53 9.97
C ALA A 320 14.86 15.90 8.59
N TRP A 321 14.81 14.58 8.46
CA TRP A 321 15.01 13.87 7.19
C TRP A 321 13.90 14.14 6.17
N TYR A 322 12.72 14.57 6.64
CA TYR A 322 11.63 14.97 5.76
C TYR A 322 11.94 16.18 4.87
N ARG A 323 12.93 17.00 5.27
CA ARG A 323 13.17 18.32 4.69
C ARG A 323 14.29 18.34 3.64
N THR A 324 15.09 17.28 3.51
CA THR A 324 16.39 17.38 2.83
C THR A 324 16.59 16.49 1.61
N ASP A 325 15.75 15.48 1.34
CA ASP A 325 16.00 14.59 0.20
C ASP A 325 14.78 14.35 -0.70
N ALA A 326 14.91 14.78 -1.95
CA ALA A 326 13.81 14.93 -2.91
C ALA A 326 13.62 13.73 -3.85
N SER A 327 14.51 12.73 -3.82
CA SER A 327 14.44 11.57 -4.73
C SER A 327 14.01 10.29 -4.01
N PHE A 328 13.10 9.52 -4.60
CA PHE A 328 12.64 8.22 -4.09
C PHE A 328 13.80 7.21 -3.91
N ASP A 329 14.90 7.35 -4.66
CA ASP A 329 16.10 6.52 -4.50
C ASP A 329 16.80 6.68 -3.13
N SER A 330 16.72 7.86 -2.53
CA SER A 330 17.23 8.10 -1.17
C SER A 330 16.38 7.42 -0.07
N PHE A 331 15.10 7.13 -0.36
CA PHE A 331 14.19 6.47 0.59
C PHE A 331 14.49 4.98 0.79
N TYR A 332 15.12 4.36 -0.21
CA TYR A 332 15.50 2.95 -0.18
C TYR A 332 17.01 2.76 -0.10
N ALA A 333 17.79 3.85 -0.03
CA ALA A 333 19.22 3.79 0.18
C ALA A 333 19.46 3.18 1.58
N PRO A 334 20.28 2.12 1.70
CA PRO A 334 20.72 1.65 3.00
C PRO A 334 21.38 2.82 3.72
N THR A 335 20.86 3.20 4.88
CA THR A 335 21.56 4.19 5.69
C THR A 335 22.79 3.53 6.29
N ALA A 336 23.85 4.32 6.54
CA ALA A 336 25.05 3.82 7.20
C ALA A 336 24.77 3.16 8.57
N GLU A 337 23.60 3.43 9.15
CA GLU A 337 23.05 2.80 10.35
C GLU A 337 22.23 1.55 9.98
N SER A 338 22.65 0.40 10.50
CA SER A 338 22.11 -0.94 10.20
C SER A 338 20.69 -1.21 10.69
N ASN A 339 20.02 -0.23 11.33
CA ASN A 339 18.75 -0.42 12.03
C ASN A 339 17.66 0.59 11.62
N ALA A 340 17.85 1.29 10.49
CA ALA A 340 16.83 2.21 9.99
C ALA A 340 15.91 1.51 8.99
N ILE A 341 14.60 1.58 9.25
CA ILE A 341 13.56 0.99 8.41
C ILE A 341 12.58 2.11 8.01
N LEU A 342 12.34 2.25 6.71
CA LEU A 342 11.31 3.15 6.22
C LEU A 342 9.93 2.56 6.54
N VAL A 343 9.10 3.27 7.30
CA VAL A 343 7.73 2.87 7.61
C VAL A 343 6.77 3.68 6.75
N SER A 344 5.98 3.00 5.93
CA SER A 344 4.99 3.63 5.06
C SER A 344 3.59 3.17 5.44
N LEU A 345 2.78 4.11 5.90
CA LEU A 345 1.37 3.91 6.26
C LEU A 345 0.49 4.38 5.10
N ALA A 346 -0.51 3.59 4.73
CA ALA A 346 -1.49 3.99 3.74
C ALA A 346 -2.90 3.54 4.15
N SER A 347 -3.82 4.49 4.30
CA SER A 347 -5.24 4.17 4.36
C SER A 347 -5.85 4.27 2.97
N TRP A 348 -6.47 3.19 2.50
CA TRP A 348 -7.09 3.17 1.18
C TRP A 348 -8.52 3.72 1.23
N PRO A 349 -8.93 4.52 0.23
CA PRO A 349 -10.33 4.81 0.03
C PRO A 349 -11.08 3.54 -0.41
N ASP A 350 -12.33 3.44 0.01
CA ASP A 350 -13.30 2.53 -0.56
C ASP A 350 -13.96 3.16 -1.81
N ARG A 351 -14.90 2.45 -2.45
CA ARG A 351 -15.65 2.97 -3.60
C ARG A 351 -16.51 4.21 -3.25
N THR A 352 -16.88 4.41 -1.99
CA THR A 352 -17.80 5.47 -1.56
C THR A 352 -17.08 6.76 -1.21
N ASN A 353 -15.78 6.74 -0.93
CA ASN A 353 -15.02 7.90 -0.45
C ASN A 353 -13.80 8.33 -1.29
N ILE A 354 -13.75 7.95 -2.57
CA ILE A 354 -12.71 8.40 -3.50
C ILE A 354 -12.83 9.91 -3.74
N ASP A 355 -11.81 10.65 -3.29
CA ASP A 355 -11.61 12.08 -3.54
C ASP A 355 -10.51 12.28 -4.59
N LEU A 356 -10.86 12.94 -5.70
CA LEU A 356 -9.97 13.10 -6.84
C LEU A 356 -8.97 14.26 -6.75
N SER A 357 -9.11 15.14 -5.77
CA SER A 357 -8.21 16.30 -5.61
C SER A 357 -6.87 15.96 -4.96
N GLU A 358 -6.74 14.76 -4.43
CA GLU A 358 -5.52 14.28 -3.78
C GLU A 358 -4.72 13.54 -4.87
N GLY A 359 -3.60 14.03 -5.45
CA GLY A 359 -2.92 13.38 -6.63
C GLY A 359 -2.13 12.08 -6.36
N CYS A 360 -2.08 11.06 -7.24
CA CYS A 360 -1.47 9.73 -6.99
C CYS A 360 -0.01 9.61 -7.47
N ASN A 361 0.92 9.19 -6.63
CA ASN A 361 2.32 8.90 -7.05
C ASN A 361 2.55 7.45 -7.51
N THR A 362 1.51 6.61 -7.54
CA THR A 362 1.59 5.23 -8.06
C THR A 362 0.62 5.08 -9.24
N ALA A 363 1.15 4.66 -10.39
CA ALA A 363 0.32 4.33 -11.53
C ALA A 363 0.33 2.83 -11.82
N HIS A 364 -0.65 2.44 -12.60
CA HIS A 364 -0.77 1.12 -13.20
C HIS A 364 -0.65 1.27 -14.70
N VAL A 365 0.11 0.36 -15.32
CA VAL A 365 0.05 0.20 -16.77
C VAL A 365 -1.20 -0.58 -17.11
N THR A 366 -2.02 -0.03 -18.00
CA THR A 366 -3.17 -0.72 -18.58
C THR A 366 -2.73 -1.62 -19.72
N GLU A 367 -3.59 -2.55 -20.11
CA GLU A 367 -3.33 -3.41 -21.29
C GLU A 367 -3.34 -2.59 -22.60
N SER A 368 -4.08 -1.49 -22.63
CA SER A 368 -4.07 -0.51 -23.72
C SER A 368 -2.85 0.41 -23.73
N HIS A 369 -1.79 0.09 -22.97
CA HIS A 369 -0.55 0.87 -22.87
C HIS A 369 -0.74 2.27 -22.26
N GLY A 370 -1.88 2.52 -21.63
CA GLY A 370 -2.14 3.71 -20.82
C GLY A 370 -1.46 3.60 -19.46
N VAL A 371 -1.18 4.75 -18.87
CA VAL A 371 -0.70 4.85 -17.49
C VAL A 371 -1.77 5.60 -16.70
N LEU A 372 -2.50 4.86 -15.87
CA LEU A 372 -3.58 5.43 -15.06
C LEU A 372 -3.19 5.43 -13.58
N PRO A 373 -3.68 6.40 -12.79
CA PRO A 373 -3.59 6.31 -11.34
C PRO A 373 -4.14 4.97 -10.86
N PHE A 374 -3.46 4.34 -9.90
CA PHE A 374 -3.81 3.01 -9.39
C PHE A 374 -5.32 2.81 -9.15
N TYR A 375 -5.99 3.79 -8.52
CA TYR A 375 -7.40 3.64 -8.17
C TYR A 375 -8.28 3.61 -9.41
N GLU A 376 -7.94 4.32 -10.50
CA GLU A 376 -8.70 4.25 -11.75
C GLU A 376 -8.65 2.84 -12.33
N CYS A 377 -7.48 2.17 -12.30
CA CYS A 377 -7.39 0.77 -12.73
C CYS A 377 -8.20 -0.19 -11.86
N VAL A 378 -8.24 0.03 -10.55
CA VAL A 378 -8.98 -0.86 -9.63
C VAL A 378 -10.49 -0.59 -9.66
N VAL A 379 -10.89 0.66 -9.88
CA VAL A 379 -12.27 1.13 -9.74
C VAL A 379 -12.98 1.21 -11.09
N ARG A 380 -12.35 1.75 -12.14
CA ARG A 380 -12.97 1.81 -13.47
C ARG A 380 -13.08 0.46 -14.15
N GLY A 381 -12.37 -0.55 -13.66
CA GLY A 381 -12.35 -1.85 -14.31
C GLY A 381 -12.01 -1.70 -15.78
N GLU A 382 -10.98 -0.91 -16.14
CA GLU A 382 -10.45 -0.86 -17.52
C GLU A 382 -9.62 -2.11 -17.86
N ASN A 383 -10.12 -3.26 -17.42
CA ASN A 383 -10.06 -4.50 -18.16
C ASN A 383 -11.50 -4.69 -18.62
N ASP A 384 -11.80 -4.83 -19.91
CA ASP A 384 -13.14 -5.15 -20.45
C ASP A 384 -13.92 -6.17 -19.60
N VAL A 385 -14.54 -5.72 -18.52
CA VAL A 385 -15.39 -6.49 -17.62
C VAL A 385 -16.67 -5.68 -17.57
N SER A 386 -17.51 -5.94 -18.57
CA SER A 386 -18.95 -5.75 -18.44
C SER A 386 -19.38 -6.39 -17.12
N TYR A 387 -19.78 -5.56 -16.16
CA TYR A 387 -20.58 -6.00 -15.01
C TYR A 387 -22.02 -6.28 -15.48
#